data_AF-A0A7S1Z8Q0-F1
#
_entry.id   AF-A0A7S1Z8Q0-F1
#
_cell.length_a   1.000
_cell.length_b   1.000
_cell.length_c   1.000
_cell.angle_alpha   90.00
_cell.angle_beta   90.00
_cell.angle_gamma   90.00
#
_symmetry.space_group_name_H-M   'P 1'
#
loop_
_entity.id
_entity.type
_entity.pdbx_description
1 polymer ?
#
loop_
_entity_poly.entity_id
_entity_poly.type
_entity_poly.pdbx_seq_one_letter_code
_entity_poly.pdbx_strand_id
1 'polypeptide(L)'
;MPSAFSQPSSYHQPPPPQHMQYPQPGHPPQYSQPVHHPSQYSQPPQQMHYSQPQTSQYFQPQPPQQQPPPPPQPRSPPRSPPRSPPRSSQPTPDASQFTRVDGIGLWNSWTRNFKTPLLALLDLLDNAFDAALTPPLPGDAVTKTGSFNGKLHITPDVDLTNNGVITGMTITNNCARRIKPLQNILEVYSSSKGKATESIGENGVGLKQGCATISDLSFVFMRNKGELSMGVIARTLQRPEGCVLPSFVFRSYEMLDLKNEMEMIFANENPDLQKCVKTYGGGDLDAGITRLLLNFELLKSDDPNTGSWANDSYVFSIVLHEVRHGNALHRTSQNVTEQTPHFQKEDGPVATIWRQEYSDRAKNLMTTLYEELPRHYIHIPLAFDVRVYTKPVQFYYWQRRLIELTVFYPRIDPQIHFLQNSNWIESGYPICVFAGFDPVRLGNEREGKALTMCVYSRKSGRLIKLDTDARALLGLSNGGTNFCQGLTIIVDDRHGKLPLSPTKQDIAFGEEANGDIHKDNLYS
;
A
#
# COMPACT_ATOMS: atom_id res chain seq x y z
N MET A 1 -4.32 -74.13 -50.03
CA MET A 1 -3.00 -74.73 -49.74
C MET A 1 -2.05 -73.59 -49.36
N PRO A 2 -1.46 -73.58 -48.15
CA PRO A 2 -1.08 -72.36 -47.43
C PRO A 2 0.43 -72.17 -47.24
N SER A 3 0.86 -70.96 -46.85
CA SER A 3 2.02 -70.59 -45.99
C SER A 3 2.53 -69.18 -46.36
N ALA A 4 3.02 -68.31 -45.48
CA ALA A 4 3.00 -68.23 -44.03
C ALA A 4 3.26 -66.74 -43.68
N PHE A 5 2.60 -66.25 -42.63
CA PHE A 5 2.80 -64.92 -42.06
C PHE A 5 4.20 -64.78 -41.45
N SER A 6 4.89 -63.69 -41.76
CA SER A 6 6.12 -63.26 -41.07
C SER A 6 5.77 -62.22 -39.99
N GLN A 7 6.29 -62.42 -38.78
CA GLN A 7 6.03 -61.60 -37.60
C GLN A 7 6.74 -60.23 -37.64
N PRO A 8 6.18 -59.19 -37.01
CA PRO A 8 6.90 -57.95 -36.73
C PRO A 8 7.72 -58.03 -35.43
N SER A 9 8.86 -57.33 -35.47
CA SER A 9 9.90 -57.22 -34.45
C SER A 9 9.39 -56.78 -33.08
N SER A 10 9.98 -57.37 -32.03
CA SER A 10 9.75 -57.06 -30.63
C SER A 10 10.19 -55.65 -30.26
N TYR A 11 9.26 -54.87 -29.70
CA TYR A 11 9.55 -53.63 -28.96
C TYR A 11 10.19 -53.98 -27.61
N HIS A 12 11.40 -53.47 -27.36
CA HIS A 12 11.99 -53.44 -26.02
C HIS A 12 11.19 -52.48 -25.13
N GLN A 13 10.61 -52.99 -24.04
CA GLN A 13 10.12 -52.17 -22.94
C GLN A 13 11.31 -51.63 -22.14
N PRO A 14 11.32 -50.34 -21.74
CA PRO A 14 12.27 -49.84 -20.76
C PRO A 14 12.00 -50.44 -19.37
N PRO A 15 13.02 -50.60 -18.52
CA PRO A 15 12.86 -51.16 -17.18
C PRO A 15 12.04 -50.21 -16.28
N PRO A 16 11.30 -50.75 -15.30
CA PRO A 16 10.54 -49.95 -14.35
C PRO A 16 11.46 -49.14 -13.43
N PRO A 17 11.01 -47.97 -12.95
CA PRO A 17 11.79 -47.12 -12.07
C PRO A 17 12.07 -47.82 -10.74
N GLN A 18 13.32 -47.79 -10.30
CA GLN A 18 13.74 -48.27 -8.99
C GLN A 18 13.17 -47.36 -7.90
N HIS A 19 12.44 -47.94 -6.96
CA HIS A 19 11.96 -47.26 -5.76
C HIS A 19 13.16 -46.78 -4.91
N MET A 20 13.33 -45.47 -4.77
CA MET A 20 14.15 -44.89 -3.70
C MET A 20 13.48 -45.16 -2.35
N GLN A 21 14.16 -45.92 -1.49
CA GLN A 21 13.83 -46.03 -0.08
C GLN A 21 14.28 -44.74 0.63
N TYR A 22 13.32 -44.04 1.25
CA TYR A 22 13.62 -42.92 2.16
C TYR A 22 14.24 -43.45 3.46
N PRO A 23 15.25 -42.78 4.04
CA PRO A 23 15.78 -43.13 5.35
C PRO A 23 14.74 -42.86 6.44
N GLN A 24 14.60 -43.82 7.36
CA GLN A 24 13.83 -43.67 8.60
C GLN A 24 14.48 -42.62 9.53
N PRO A 25 13.70 -41.84 10.29
CA PRO A 25 14.23 -40.82 11.20
C PRO A 25 14.84 -41.47 12.44
N GLY A 26 16.17 -41.43 12.53
CA GLY A 26 16.96 -41.77 13.72
C GLY A 26 17.17 -40.57 14.64
N HIS A 27 17.29 -40.86 15.94
CA HIS A 27 17.41 -39.97 17.10
C HIS A 27 18.33 -38.73 16.97
N PRO A 28 18.07 -37.66 17.75
CA PRO A 28 18.89 -36.45 17.73
C PRO A 28 20.29 -36.70 18.32
N PRO A 29 21.35 -36.11 17.74
CA PRO A 29 22.70 -36.25 18.27
C PRO A 29 22.90 -35.43 19.56
N GLN A 30 23.61 -36.02 20.51
CA GLN A 30 24.10 -35.35 21.71
C GLN A 30 25.23 -34.37 21.34
N TYR A 31 25.07 -33.10 21.74
CA TYR A 31 26.08 -32.07 21.57
C TYR A 31 27.25 -32.28 22.55
N SER A 32 28.45 -32.48 21.99
CA SER A 32 29.71 -32.37 22.72
C SER A 32 30.12 -30.90 22.80
N GLN A 33 30.54 -30.47 24.00
CA GLN A 33 31.06 -29.13 24.29
C GLN A 33 32.31 -28.79 23.45
N PRO A 34 32.51 -27.54 23.00
CA PRO A 34 33.67 -27.17 22.21
C PRO A 34 34.91 -26.90 23.08
N VAL A 35 36.04 -27.44 22.64
CA VAL A 35 37.38 -27.20 23.17
C VAL A 35 37.87 -25.84 22.68
N HIS A 36 38.30 -24.99 23.62
CA HIS A 36 38.95 -23.71 23.34
C HIS A 36 40.36 -23.91 22.76
N HIS A 37 40.62 -23.34 21.58
CA HIS A 37 41.97 -22.93 21.17
C HIS A 37 41.99 -21.47 20.69
N PRO A 38 43.06 -20.71 20.99
CA PRO A 38 43.10 -19.26 20.87
C PRO A 38 43.35 -18.78 19.44
N SER A 39 42.61 -17.75 19.03
CA SER A 39 42.70 -17.07 17.75
C SER A 39 43.88 -16.09 17.72
N GLN A 40 44.77 -16.25 16.74
CA GLN A 40 45.69 -15.19 16.32
C GLN A 40 44.92 -14.14 15.52
N TYR A 41 45.02 -12.90 15.94
CA TYR A 41 44.39 -11.73 15.30
C TYR A 41 45.13 -11.36 14.01
N SER A 42 44.44 -11.44 12.89
CA SER A 42 44.80 -10.75 11.65
C SER A 42 44.01 -9.44 11.56
N GLN A 43 44.72 -8.34 11.30
CA GLN A 43 44.20 -6.97 11.28
C GLN A 43 43.17 -6.72 10.15
N PRO A 44 42.26 -5.74 10.32
CA PRO A 44 41.34 -5.32 9.26
C PRO A 44 42.05 -4.45 8.20
N PRO A 45 41.59 -4.47 6.94
CA PRO A 45 42.18 -3.67 5.87
C PRO A 45 41.88 -2.16 6.05
N GLN A 46 42.87 -1.37 5.69
CA GLN A 46 42.93 0.07 5.80
C GLN A 46 41.82 0.78 5.01
N GLN A 47 41.25 1.82 5.63
CA GLN A 47 40.30 2.74 5.03
C GLN A 47 40.99 3.52 3.90
N MET A 48 40.44 3.46 2.69
CA MET A 48 40.84 4.34 1.59
C MET A 48 40.34 5.76 1.84
N HIS A 49 41.29 6.68 2.06
CA HIS A 49 41.04 8.13 2.05
C HIS A 49 40.68 8.59 0.63
N TYR A 50 39.46 9.10 0.46
CA TYR A 50 39.09 9.90 -0.71
C TYR A 50 39.52 11.35 -0.50
N SER A 51 40.53 11.78 -1.26
CA SER A 51 40.92 13.19 -1.39
C SER A 51 39.90 13.90 -2.29
N GLN A 52 39.17 14.87 -1.75
CA GLN A 52 38.34 15.77 -2.55
C GLN A 52 39.22 16.80 -3.29
N PRO A 53 38.98 17.11 -4.57
CA PRO A 53 39.57 18.27 -5.21
C PRO A 53 38.81 19.54 -4.79
N GLN A 54 39.53 20.53 -4.28
CA GLN A 54 39.03 21.90 -4.13
C GLN A 54 38.92 22.54 -5.51
N THR A 55 37.71 22.87 -5.95
CA THR A 55 37.45 23.79 -7.06
C THR A 55 36.97 25.12 -6.51
N SER A 56 37.88 26.09 -6.46
CA SER A 56 37.55 27.50 -6.33
C SER A 56 37.08 28.00 -7.70
N GLN A 57 35.80 28.36 -7.85
CA GLN A 57 35.33 29.13 -8.99
C GLN A 57 34.62 30.41 -8.55
N TYR A 58 34.99 31.46 -9.28
CA TYR A 58 34.76 32.87 -9.06
C TYR A 58 33.27 33.24 -9.19
N PHE A 59 32.76 34.01 -8.24
CA PHE A 59 31.50 34.75 -8.38
C PHE A 59 31.71 35.91 -9.38
N GLN A 60 31.01 35.87 -10.51
CA GLN A 60 30.72 37.07 -11.29
C GLN A 60 29.36 37.64 -10.88
N PRO A 61 29.23 38.97 -10.68
CA PRO A 61 27.95 39.60 -10.43
C PRO A 61 27.09 39.68 -11.71
N GLN A 62 25.84 39.25 -11.62
CA GLN A 62 24.84 39.45 -12.68
C GLN A 62 24.35 40.90 -12.73
N PRO A 63 24.05 41.44 -13.93
CA PRO A 63 23.42 42.76 -14.06
C PRO A 63 21.93 42.73 -13.66
N PRO A 64 21.34 43.88 -13.25
CA PRO A 64 19.98 43.94 -12.75
C PRO A 64 18.95 43.62 -13.86
N GLN A 65 18.12 42.60 -13.64
CA GLN A 65 16.93 42.36 -14.45
C GLN A 65 15.82 43.35 -14.07
N GLN A 66 15.35 44.11 -15.06
CA GLN A 66 14.19 44.98 -14.94
C GLN A 66 12.92 44.14 -14.79
N GLN A 67 12.13 44.41 -13.75
CA GLN A 67 10.81 43.80 -13.58
C GLN A 67 9.82 44.37 -14.60
N PRO A 68 8.99 43.53 -15.25
CA PRO A 68 7.88 44.01 -16.07
C PRO A 68 6.78 44.62 -15.18
N PRO A 69 6.01 45.60 -15.69
CA PRO A 69 4.97 46.28 -14.92
C PRO A 69 3.79 45.34 -14.61
N PRO A 70 3.08 45.57 -13.49
CA PRO A 70 1.95 44.76 -13.08
C PRO A 70 0.75 44.92 -14.03
N PRO A 71 -0.07 43.86 -14.22
CA PRO A 71 -1.25 43.92 -15.06
C PRO A 71 -2.36 44.82 -14.45
N PRO A 72 -3.22 45.42 -15.30
CA PRO A 72 -4.26 46.34 -14.85
C PRO A 72 -5.35 45.62 -14.04
N GLN A 73 -5.74 46.24 -12.93
CA GLN A 73 -6.82 45.75 -12.06
C GLN A 73 -8.20 45.84 -12.74
N PRO A 74 -9.06 44.82 -12.61
CA PRO A 74 -10.42 44.87 -13.15
C PRO A 74 -11.32 45.82 -12.35
N ARG A 75 -12.12 46.60 -13.08
CA ARG A 75 -13.12 47.55 -12.56
C ARG A 75 -14.22 46.81 -11.79
N SER A 76 -14.61 47.36 -10.65
CA SER A 76 -15.71 46.89 -9.81
C SER A 76 -17.07 46.98 -10.54
N PRO A 77 -17.95 45.97 -10.45
CA PRO A 77 -19.30 46.06 -11.00
C PRO A 77 -20.23 46.93 -10.13
N PRO A 78 -21.32 47.47 -10.71
CA PRO A 78 -22.22 48.41 -10.04
C PRO A 78 -23.12 47.73 -8.99
N ARG A 79 -23.41 48.46 -7.92
CA ARG A 79 -24.28 48.05 -6.80
C ARG A 79 -25.70 47.73 -7.27
N SER A 80 -26.20 46.57 -6.87
CA SER A 80 -27.60 46.16 -7.01
C SER A 80 -28.50 46.80 -5.94
N PRO A 81 -29.80 47.02 -6.21
CA PRO A 81 -30.76 47.63 -5.27
C PRO A 81 -31.20 46.67 -4.15
N PRO A 82 -31.77 47.20 -3.04
CA PRO A 82 -32.03 46.43 -1.82
C PRO A 82 -33.18 45.42 -1.99
N ARG A 83 -32.93 44.18 -1.56
CA ARG A 83 -33.93 43.09 -1.47
C ARG A 83 -34.71 43.15 -0.14
N SER A 84 -35.98 42.80 -0.24
CA SER A 84 -37.01 42.64 0.79
C SER A 84 -36.65 41.58 1.85
N PRO A 85 -37.32 41.59 3.03
CA PRO A 85 -36.95 40.76 4.18
C PRO A 85 -37.24 39.27 3.95
N PRO A 86 -36.43 38.35 4.53
CA PRO A 86 -36.54 36.92 4.27
C PRO A 86 -37.70 36.29 5.04
N ARG A 87 -38.46 35.44 4.35
CA ARG A 87 -39.33 34.42 4.94
C ARG A 87 -38.47 33.32 5.55
N SER A 88 -38.93 32.80 6.68
CA SER A 88 -38.34 31.71 7.46
C SER A 88 -37.94 30.49 6.61
N SER A 89 -36.64 30.27 6.46
CA SER A 89 -36.04 29.09 5.86
C SER A 89 -35.77 28.02 6.93
N GLN A 90 -36.27 26.81 6.72
CA GLN A 90 -35.77 25.61 7.38
C GLN A 90 -34.25 25.47 7.14
N PRO A 91 -33.49 24.89 8.09
CA PRO A 91 -32.05 24.73 7.95
C PRO A 91 -31.77 23.70 6.84
N THR A 92 -31.36 24.17 5.68
CA THR A 92 -30.65 23.36 4.69
C THR A 92 -29.29 22.97 5.25
N PRO A 93 -28.80 21.73 5.03
CA PRO A 93 -27.43 21.36 5.33
C PRO A 93 -26.48 22.39 4.72
N ASP A 94 -25.52 22.85 5.51
CA ASP A 94 -24.62 23.93 5.12
C ASP A 94 -23.92 23.56 3.80
N ALA A 95 -24.19 24.32 2.73
CA ALA A 95 -23.68 24.06 1.38
C ALA A 95 -22.14 24.10 1.30
N SER A 96 -21.48 24.44 2.41
CA SER A 96 -20.03 24.49 2.62
C SER A 96 -19.36 23.11 2.71
N GLN A 97 -20.11 22.01 2.89
CA GLN A 97 -19.53 20.67 3.05
C GLN A 97 -19.33 19.88 1.76
N PHE A 98 -19.96 20.28 0.65
CA PHE A 98 -19.85 19.56 -0.62
C PHE A 98 -18.63 20.03 -1.41
N THR A 99 -17.86 19.07 -1.91
CA THR A 99 -16.85 19.37 -2.94
C THR A 99 -17.54 19.76 -4.26
N ARG A 100 -16.84 20.50 -5.13
CA ARG A 100 -17.36 20.93 -6.45
C ARG A 100 -17.49 19.80 -7.48
N VAL A 101 -17.23 18.55 -7.09
CA VAL A 101 -17.10 17.41 -7.99
C VAL A 101 -18.15 16.38 -7.62
N ASP A 102 -18.84 15.83 -8.64
CA ASP A 102 -19.81 14.76 -8.49
C ASP A 102 -19.23 13.61 -7.65
N GLY A 103 -19.78 13.42 -6.45
CA GLY A 103 -19.31 12.42 -5.50
C GLY A 103 -19.54 11.00 -5.98
N ILE A 104 -20.63 10.73 -6.70
CA ILE A 104 -20.92 9.41 -7.25
C ILE A 104 -19.94 9.09 -8.38
N GLY A 105 -19.74 10.02 -9.30
CA GLY A 105 -18.74 9.90 -10.37
C GLY A 105 -17.34 9.69 -9.81
N LEU A 106 -16.97 10.42 -8.77
CA LEU A 106 -15.68 10.30 -8.10
C LEU A 106 -15.49 8.95 -7.41
N TRP A 107 -16.49 8.45 -6.68
CA TRP A 107 -16.46 7.11 -6.06
C TRP A 107 -16.28 6.01 -7.10
N ASN A 108 -17.00 6.12 -8.22
CA ASN A 108 -16.86 5.19 -9.35
C ASN A 108 -15.45 5.26 -9.97
N SER A 109 -14.84 6.44 -10.03
CA SER A 109 -13.45 6.58 -10.46
C SER A 109 -12.49 5.90 -9.48
N TRP A 110 -12.67 6.11 -8.18
CA TRP A 110 -11.82 5.50 -7.15
C TRP A 110 -11.83 3.97 -7.18
N THR A 111 -13.01 3.38 -7.32
CA THR A 111 -13.19 1.92 -7.30
C THR A 111 -12.58 1.21 -8.52
N ARG A 112 -12.42 1.89 -9.65
CA ARG A 112 -11.96 1.30 -10.93
C ARG A 112 -10.43 1.22 -11.08
N ASN A 113 -9.67 1.93 -10.24
CA ASN A 113 -8.23 2.05 -10.46
C ASN A 113 -7.45 0.76 -10.18
N PHE A 114 -7.96 -0.11 -9.31
CA PHE A 114 -7.29 -1.34 -8.93
C PHE A 114 -7.97 -2.56 -9.56
N LYS A 115 -7.18 -3.42 -10.21
CA LYS A 115 -7.66 -4.67 -10.82
C LYS A 115 -8.17 -5.66 -9.79
N THR A 116 -7.57 -5.65 -8.59
CA THR A 116 -7.96 -6.54 -7.50
C THR A 116 -7.93 -5.81 -6.14
N PRO A 117 -8.73 -6.26 -5.16
CA PRO A 117 -8.68 -5.75 -3.79
C PRO A 117 -7.31 -5.91 -3.13
N LEU A 118 -6.55 -6.94 -3.49
CA LEU A 118 -5.17 -7.12 -2.99
C LEU A 118 -4.28 -5.95 -3.41
N LEU A 119 -4.38 -5.47 -4.66
CA LEU A 119 -3.58 -4.34 -5.14
C LEU A 119 -3.95 -3.04 -4.44
N ALA A 120 -5.24 -2.80 -4.21
CA ALA A 120 -5.71 -1.68 -3.41
C ALA A 120 -5.18 -1.73 -1.97
N LEU A 121 -5.17 -2.94 -1.39
CA LEU A 121 -4.66 -3.16 -0.05
C LEU A 121 -3.14 -2.89 0.02
N LEU A 122 -2.38 -3.36 -0.97
CA LEU A 122 -0.95 -3.09 -1.06
C LEU A 122 -0.65 -1.59 -1.16
N ASP A 123 -1.47 -0.80 -1.86
CA ASP A 123 -1.31 0.67 -1.91
C ASP A 123 -1.60 1.34 -0.55
N LEU A 124 -2.55 0.82 0.23
CA LEU A 124 -2.73 1.26 1.63
C LEU A 124 -1.49 0.94 2.48
N LEU A 125 -0.89 -0.23 2.28
CA LEU A 125 0.31 -0.65 3.01
C LEU A 125 1.55 0.15 2.61
N ASP A 126 1.67 0.59 1.36
CA ASP A 126 2.75 1.50 0.94
C ASP A 126 2.77 2.76 1.82
N ASN A 127 1.60 3.36 2.09
CA ASN A 127 1.51 4.53 2.96
C ASN A 127 1.93 4.22 4.40
N ALA A 128 1.61 3.03 4.91
CA ALA A 128 2.02 2.59 6.25
C ALA A 128 3.53 2.36 6.33
N PHE A 129 4.11 1.67 5.34
CA PHE A 129 5.55 1.49 5.27
C PHE A 129 6.28 2.82 5.12
N ASP A 130 5.79 3.73 4.29
CA ASP A 130 6.38 5.06 4.14
C ASP A 130 6.36 5.85 5.45
N ALA A 131 5.24 5.82 6.18
CA ALA A 131 5.10 6.54 7.43
C ALA A 131 6.04 6.04 8.54
N ALA A 132 6.35 4.74 8.53
CA ALA A 132 7.22 4.11 9.52
C ALA A 132 8.70 4.05 9.09
N LEU A 133 9.01 3.91 7.80
CA LEU A 133 10.38 3.83 7.28
C LEU A 133 11.02 5.21 7.06
N THR A 134 10.23 6.27 7.06
CA THR A 134 10.77 7.63 6.94
C THR A 134 11.54 7.99 8.21
N PRO A 135 12.84 8.34 8.12
CA PRO A 135 13.62 8.70 9.29
C PRO A 135 12.99 9.88 10.03
N PRO A 136 13.06 9.95 11.37
CA PRO A 136 12.62 11.13 12.10
C PRO A 136 13.47 12.36 11.74
N LEU A 137 12.86 13.54 11.71
CA LEU A 137 13.59 14.80 11.56
C LEU A 137 14.26 15.21 12.88
N PRO A 138 15.33 16.02 12.84
CA PRO A 138 15.87 16.65 14.04
C PRO A 138 14.77 17.42 14.78
N GLY A 139 14.49 17.06 16.03
CA GLY A 139 13.45 17.68 16.86
C GLY A 139 12.10 16.94 16.87
N ASP A 140 11.90 15.92 16.04
CA ASP A 140 10.83 14.96 16.28
C ASP A 140 11.10 14.25 17.60
N ALA A 141 10.03 13.96 18.36
CA ALA A 141 10.12 13.34 19.68
C ALA A 141 10.45 11.84 19.60
N VAL A 142 11.41 11.48 18.76
CA VAL A 142 12.05 10.18 18.88
C VAL A 142 12.88 10.20 20.14
N THR A 143 12.57 9.23 20.97
CA THR A 143 13.06 9.05 22.32
C THR A 143 14.57 9.31 22.38
N LYS A 144 15.02 10.07 23.38
CA LYS A 144 16.43 10.41 23.63
C LYS A 144 17.37 9.20 23.76
N THR A 145 16.87 7.97 23.58
CA THR A 145 17.57 6.71 23.87
C THR A 145 17.16 5.51 22.99
N GLY A 146 16.21 5.59 22.05
CA GLY A 146 15.67 4.40 21.36
C GLY A 146 15.56 4.51 19.84
N SER A 147 15.93 3.45 19.13
CA SER A 147 15.59 3.28 17.71
C SER A 147 14.08 3.18 17.54
N PHE A 148 13.49 3.98 16.64
CA PHE A 148 12.10 3.79 16.25
C PHE A 148 11.95 2.43 15.55
N ASN A 149 11.05 1.59 16.07
CA ASN A 149 10.72 0.30 15.46
C ASN A 149 9.35 0.42 14.80
N GLY A 150 9.32 0.34 13.48
CA GLY A 150 8.07 0.33 12.72
C GLY A 150 7.22 -0.90 13.05
N LYS A 151 5.91 -0.71 13.12
CA LYS A 151 4.90 -1.74 13.38
C LYS A 151 3.76 -1.62 12.39
N LEU A 152 3.32 -2.72 11.80
CA LEU A 152 2.17 -2.78 10.91
C LEU A 152 1.37 -4.05 11.20
N HIS A 153 0.20 -3.91 11.79
CA HIS A 153 -0.63 -5.04 12.18
C HIS A 153 -1.92 -5.03 11.37
N ILE A 154 -2.20 -6.14 10.68
CA ILE A 154 -3.44 -6.37 9.98
C ILE A 154 -4.26 -7.41 10.75
N THR A 155 -5.37 -7.01 11.35
CA THR A 155 -6.19 -7.87 12.23
C THR A 155 -7.63 -7.94 11.73
N PRO A 156 -8.42 -8.96 12.13
CA PRO A 156 -9.84 -8.98 11.83
C PRO A 156 -10.59 -7.86 12.57
N ASP A 157 -11.57 -7.24 11.90
CA ASP A 157 -12.54 -6.35 12.55
C ASP A 157 -13.66 -7.22 13.14
N VAL A 158 -13.66 -7.36 14.46
CA VAL A 158 -14.52 -8.27 15.22
C VAL A 158 -15.66 -7.50 15.87
N ASP A 159 -16.90 -7.90 15.57
CA ASP A 159 -18.10 -7.39 16.24
C ASP A 159 -18.35 -8.14 17.55
N LEU A 160 -17.83 -7.59 18.65
CA LEU A 160 -18.02 -8.15 19.98
C LEU A 160 -19.48 -8.12 20.44
N THR A 161 -20.31 -7.23 19.88
CA THR A 161 -21.74 -7.15 20.20
C THR A 161 -22.54 -8.29 19.56
N ASN A 162 -21.95 -8.94 18.56
CA ASN A 162 -22.58 -9.99 17.77
C ASN A 162 -21.76 -11.28 17.80
N ASN A 163 -21.47 -11.77 19.00
CA ASN A 163 -20.75 -13.03 19.25
C ASN A 163 -19.36 -13.13 18.61
N GLY A 164 -18.67 -12.00 18.41
CA GLY A 164 -17.32 -11.99 17.84
C GLY A 164 -17.28 -12.33 16.35
N VAL A 165 -18.34 -12.03 15.60
CA VAL A 165 -18.36 -12.19 14.15
C VAL A 165 -17.33 -11.24 13.51
N ILE A 166 -16.53 -11.76 12.58
CA ILE A 166 -15.64 -10.93 11.76
C ILE A 166 -16.45 -10.24 10.68
N THR A 167 -16.50 -8.91 10.71
CA THR A 167 -17.22 -8.11 9.71
C THR A 167 -16.30 -7.44 8.71
N GLY A 168 -14.99 -7.48 8.92
CA GLY A 168 -14.02 -6.83 8.05
C GLY A 168 -12.59 -7.04 8.51
N MET A 169 -11.74 -6.05 8.25
CA MET A 169 -10.36 -6.05 8.71
C MET A 169 -9.89 -4.65 9.12
N THR A 170 -8.84 -4.62 9.93
CA THR A 170 -8.22 -3.42 10.47
C THR A 170 -6.74 -3.39 10.11
N ILE A 171 -6.21 -2.23 9.70
CA ILE A 171 -4.80 -1.99 9.41
C ILE A 171 -4.30 -0.94 10.39
N THR A 172 -3.45 -1.32 11.35
CA THR A 172 -2.90 -0.42 12.36
C THR A 172 -1.40 -0.23 12.16
N ASN A 173 -0.93 1.01 12.21
CA ASN A 173 0.48 1.35 11.98
C ASN A 173 0.94 2.50 12.88
N ASN A 174 2.18 2.43 13.36
CA ASN A 174 2.85 3.55 14.02
C ASN A 174 3.65 4.37 13.01
N CYS A 175 3.83 5.65 13.30
CA CYS A 175 4.57 6.58 12.44
C CYS A 175 5.75 7.18 13.20
N ALA A 176 6.87 7.38 12.50
CA ALA A 176 8.02 8.06 13.09
C ALA A 176 7.76 9.57 13.28
N ARG A 177 6.82 10.13 12.51
CA ARG A 177 6.50 11.55 12.45
C ARG A 177 5.02 11.81 12.71
N ARG A 178 4.70 13.06 13.06
CA ARG A 178 3.31 13.51 13.21
C ARG A 178 2.51 13.27 11.93
N ILE A 179 1.32 12.70 12.09
CA ILE A 179 0.41 12.46 10.99
C ILE A 179 -0.32 13.78 10.68
N LYS A 180 -0.48 14.12 9.40
CA LYS A 180 -1.24 15.31 9.00
C LYS A 180 -2.67 15.24 9.57
N PRO A 181 -3.30 16.39 9.90
CA PRO A 181 -4.69 16.40 10.34
C PRO A 181 -5.61 15.67 9.35
N LEU A 182 -6.57 14.91 9.85
CA LEU A 182 -7.40 14.04 9.02
C LEU A 182 -8.21 14.81 7.99
N GLN A 183 -8.67 16.02 8.36
CA GLN A 183 -9.35 16.94 7.45
C GLN A 183 -8.55 17.19 6.17
N ASN A 184 -7.23 17.37 6.30
CA ASN A 184 -6.33 17.60 5.17
C ASN A 184 -6.07 16.31 4.37
N ILE A 185 -6.06 15.16 5.04
CA ILE A 185 -5.88 13.84 4.39
C ILE A 185 -7.15 13.47 3.60
N LEU A 186 -8.32 13.81 4.12
CA LEU A 186 -9.62 13.52 3.52
C LEU A 186 -10.07 14.56 2.50
N GLU A 187 -9.47 15.75 2.47
CA GLU A 187 -9.70 16.73 1.41
C GLU A 187 -9.43 16.13 0.01
N VAL A 188 -10.37 16.34 -0.92
CA VAL A 188 -10.29 15.81 -2.28
C VAL A 188 -9.42 16.74 -3.12
N TYR A 189 -8.53 16.19 -3.94
CA TYR A 189 -7.59 16.93 -4.80
C TYR A 189 -6.59 17.84 -4.08
N SER A 190 -6.53 17.80 -2.75
CA SER A 190 -5.53 18.50 -1.97
C SER A 190 -4.33 17.61 -1.74
N SER A 191 -3.32 17.79 -2.57
CA SER A 191 -1.98 17.28 -2.28
C SER A 191 -1.11 18.44 -1.87
N SER A 192 -0.85 18.56 -0.57
CA SER A 192 0.12 19.51 0.00
C SER A 192 1.58 19.14 -0.32
N LYS A 193 1.80 18.28 -1.31
CA LYS A 193 3.12 18.06 -1.87
C LYS A 193 3.47 19.25 -2.77
N GLY A 194 3.81 20.36 -2.12
CA GLY A 194 4.70 21.33 -2.72
C GLY A 194 5.98 20.63 -3.18
N LYS A 195 6.80 21.31 -4.00
CA LYS A 195 8.04 20.85 -4.67
C LYS A 195 9.09 20.04 -3.86
N ALA A 196 8.84 19.70 -2.59
CA ALA A 196 9.64 18.79 -1.77
C ALA A 196 9.40 17.32 -2.16
N THR A 197 10.40 16.75 -2.83
CA THR A 197 10.46 15.46 -3.53
C THR A 197 10.45 14.20 -2.66
N GLU A 198 10.15 14.26 -1.36
CA GLU A 198 10.44 13.14 -0.44
C GLU A 198 9.23 12.45 0.21
N SER A 199 8.00 12.95 -0.01
CA SER A 199 6.79 12.27 0.48
C SER A 199 6.12 11.52 -0.67
N ILE A 200 5.65 10.29 -0.44
CA ILE A 200 4.94 9.43 -1.42
C ILE A 200 3.41 9.55 -1.21
N GLY A 201 2.63 9.44 -2.30
CA GLY A 201 1.20 9.86 -2.42
C GLY A 201 0.95 11.16 -3.21
N GLU A 202 1.39 11.25 -4.48
CA GLU A 202 1.43 12.51 -5.28
C GLU A 202 0.10 13.26 -5.37
N ASN A 203 -1.02 12.53 -5.34
CA ASN A 203 -2.34 13.10 -5.56
C ASN A 203 -3.24 13.08 -4.31
N GLY A 204 -2.75 12.59 -3.16
CA GLY A 204 -3.56 12.48 -1.94
C GLY A 204 -4.76 11.51 -2.06
N VAL A 205 -4.77 10.64 -3.07
CA VAL A 205 -5.92 9.77 -3.41
C VAL A 205 -5.79 8.32 -2.94
N GLY A 206 -4.59 7.82 -2.66
CA GLY A 206 -4.34 6.38 -2.40
C GLY A 206 -5.19 5.81 -1.26
N LEU A 207 -5.32 6.55 -0.14
CA LEU A 207 -6.20 6.16 0.96
C LEU A 207 -7.67 6.00 0.51
N LYS A 208 -8.20 6.99 -0.21
CA LYS A 208 -9.61 7.02 -0.63
C LYS A 208 -9.89 5.91 -1.64
N GLN A 209 -8.99 5.73 -2.60
CA GLN A 209 -9.10 4.69 -3.62
C GLN A 209 -8.96 3.29 -3.02
N GLY A 210 -7.96 3.09 -2.16
CA GLY A 210 -7.74 1.85 -1.45
C GLY A 210 -8.97 1.45 -0.63
N CYS A 211 -9.48 2.36 0.21
CA CYS A 211 -10.70 2.13 0.99
C CYS A 211 -11.91 1.82 0.09
N ALA A 212 -12.20 2.67 -0.90
CA ALA A 212 -13.38 2.52 -1.76
C ALA A 212 -13.36 1.22 -2.60
N THR A 213 -12.19 0.81 -3.09
CA THR A 213 -12.06 -0.45 -3.82
C THR A 213 -12.35 -1.65 -2.91
N ILE A 214 -11.84 -1.64 -1.67
CA ILE A 214 -11.92 -2.80 -0.77
C ILE A 214 -13.27 -2.83 -0.02
N SER A 215 -13.89 -1.68 0.25
CA SER A 215 -15.05 -1.57 1.13
C SER A 215 -15.96 -0.38 0.75
N ASP A 216 -17.27 -0.53 1.00
CA ASP A 216 -18.23 0.58 0.89
C ASP A 216 -18.28 1.48 2.13
N LEU A 217 -17.69 1.04 3.23
CA LEU A 217 -17.67 1.76 4.50
C LEU A 217 -16.34 1.55 5.21
N SER A 218 -15.53 2.59 5.26
CA SER A 218 -14.26 2.58 5.99
C SER A 218 -14.20 3.70 7.02
N PHE A 219 -13.54 3.42 8.14
CA PHE A 219 -13.24 4.40 9.18
C PHE A 219 -11.73 4.53 9.31
N VAL A 220 -11.25 5.75 9.51
CA VAL A 220 -9.84 6.05 9.74
C VAL A 220 -9.72 6.67 11.11
N PHE A 221 -8.95 6.05 11.99
CA PHE A 221 -8.66 6.52 13.34
C PHE A 221 -7.22 6.99 13.41
N MET A 222 -6.96 8.09 14.10
CA MET A 222 -5.60 8.56 14.33
C MET A 222 -5.42 9.07 15.74
N ARG A 223 -4.23 8.83 16.28
CA ARG A 223 -3.73 9.43 17.50
C ARG A 223 -2.45 10.22 17.19
N ASN A 224 -2.48 11.51 17.49
CA ASN A 224 -1.35 12.43 17.36
C ASN A 224 -0.99 13.02 18.72
N LYS A 225 -0.07 12.40 19.48
CA LYS A 225 0.39 12.91 20.80
C LYS A 225 -0.76 13.39 21.72
N GLY A 226 -1.74 12.52 21.93
CA GLY A 226 -2.90 12.81 22.80
C GLY A 226 -4.12 13.39 22.07
N GLU A 227 -3.99 13.83 20.83
CA GLU A 227 -5.14 14.21 19.99
C GLU A 227 -5.71 12.96 19.31
N LEU A 228 -7.02 12.73 19.48
CA LEU A 228 -7.76 11.66 18.80
C LEU A 228 -8.57 12.24 17.66
N SER A 229 -8.55 11.57 16.51
CA SER A 229 -9.39 11.96 15.38
C SER A 229 -9.93 10.73 14.64
N MET A 230 -11.09 10.90 14.00
CA MET A 230 -11.75 9.88 13.21
C MET A 230 -12.26 10.46 11.90
N GLY A 231 -12.22 9.70 10.82
CA GLY A 231 -12.76 10.10 9.52
C GLY A 231 -13.51 8.95 8.87
N VAL A 232 -14.45 9.30 8.00
CA VAL A 232 -15.36 8.33 7.38
C VAL A 232 -15.23 8.40 5.86
N ILE A 233 -15.03 7.25 5.23
CA ILE A 233 -15.00 7.08 3.78
C ILE A 233 -16.09 6.07 3.44
N ALA A 234 -17.24 6.55 2.97
CA ALA A 234 -18.39 5.70 2.73
C ALA A 234 -19.11 6.03 1.43
N ARG A 235 -19.55 5.01 0.70
CA ARG A 235 -20.33 5.14 -0.54
C ARG A 235 -21.64 5.90 -0.29
N THR A 236 -22.30 5.64 0.83
CA THR A 236 -23.59 6.26 1.20
C THR A 236 -23.49 7.76 1.47
N LEU A 237 -22.30 8.30 1.68
CA LEU A 237 -22.07 9.75 1.84
C LEU A 237 -21.86 10.46 0.50
N GLN A 238 -21.71 9.72 -0.60
CA GLN A 238 -21.41 10.29 -1.91
C GLN A 238 -22.70 10.66 -2.62
N ARG A 239 -22.78 11.92 -3.09
CA ARG A 239 -23.98 12.45 -3.74
C ARG A 239 -23.63 13.10 -5.08
N PRO A 240 -24.61 13.25 -6.00
CA PRO A 240 -24.39 13.97 -7.26
C PRO A 240 -23.91 15.42 -7.02
N GLU A 241 -24.34 16.04 -5.93
CA GLU A 241 -23.99 17.43 -5.59
C GLU A 241 -22.56 17.56 -5.05
N GLY A 242 -21.94 16.48 -4.59
CA GLY A 242 -20.59 16.51 -4.08
C GLY A 242 -20.14 15.25 -3.34
N CYS A 243 -18.82 15.07 -3.28
CA CYS A 243 -18.18 14.12 -2.38
C CYS A 243 -18.16 14.66 -0.94
N VAL A 244 -18.52 13.81 0.03
CA VAL A 244 -18.50 14.10 1.47
C VAL A 244 -17.59 13.09 2.19
N LEU A 245 -16.59 13.59 2.91
CA LEU A 245 -15.60 12.80 3.66
C LEU A 245 -15.39 13.43 5.04
N PRO A 246 -16.30 13.20 6.00
CA PRO A 246 -16.26 13.90 7.27
C PRO A 246 -15.06 13.45 8.11
N SER A 247 -14.52 14.40 8.87
CA SER A 247 -13.44 14.18 9.82
C SER A 247 -13.74 14.89 11.14
N PHE A 248 -13.46 14.22 12.24
CA PHE A 248 -13.74 14.68 13.60
C PHE A 248 -12.44 14.69 14.40
N VAL A 249 -12.25 15.74 15.20
CA VAL A 249 -11.20 15.81 16.22
C VAL A 249 -11.90 15.85 17.56
N PHE A 250 -11.55 14.93 18.45
CA PHE A 250 -12.19 14.79 19.75
C PHE A 250 -11.41 15.53 20.81
N ARG A 251 -12.12 16.11 21.78
CA ARG A 251 -11.52 16.91 22.84
C ARG A 251 -11.05 16.03 23.99
N SER A 252 -11.83 15.01 24.33
CA SER A 252 -11.48 14.10 25.41
C SER A 252 -10.60 12.94 24.93
N TYR A 253 -9.67 12.57 25.80
CA TYR A 253 -8.89 11.34 25.69
C TYR A 253 -9.53 10.21 26.51
N GLU A 254 -10.49 10.52 27.38
CA GLU A 254 -11.21 9.57 28.23
C GLU A 254 -12.37 8.93 27.49
N MET A 255 -12.57 7.62 27.67
CA MET A 255 -13.50 6.86 26.82
C MET A 255 -14.97 7.16 27.06
N LEU A 256 -15.34 7.48 28.29
CA LEU A 256 -16.72 7.86 28.61
C LEU A 256 -17.10 9.20 27.96
N ASP A 257 -16.22 10.19 28.05
CA ASP A 257 -16.44 11.48 27.41
C ASP A 257 -16.41 11.36 25.88
N LEU A 258 -15.51 10.53 25.34
CA LEU A 258 -15.45 10.26 23.91
C LEU A 258 -16.76 9.63 23.40
N LYS A 259 -17.35 8.72 24.18
CA LYS A 259 -18.67 8.15 23.89
C LYS A 259 -19.73 9.24 23.79
N ASN A 260 -19.80 10.12 24.80
CA ASN A 260 -20.76 11.23 24.83
C ASN A 260 -20.55 12.19 23.64
N GLU A 261 -19.30 12.51 23.29
CA GLU A 261 -18.99 13.33 22.10
C GLU A 261 -19.49 12.65 20.81
N MET A 262 -19.25 11.36 20.64
CA MET A 262 -19.73 10.59 19.47
C MET A 262 -21.25 10.52 19.40
N GLU A 263 -21.93 10.28 20.52
CA GLU A 263 -23.39 10.25 20.58
C GLU A 263 -23.98 11.59 20.13
N MET A 264 -23.42 12.71 20.60
CA MET A 264 -23.87 14.04 20.18
C MET A 264 -23.68 14.28 18.67
N ILE A 265 -22.52 13.89 18.12
CA ILE A 265 -22.20 14.05 16.70
C ILE A 265 -23.15 13.20 15.84
N PHE A 266 -23.27 11.91 16.14
CA PHE A 266 -24.02 10.96 15.28
C PHE A 266 -25.53 10.97 15.52
N ALA A 267 -26.02 11.56 16.60
CA ALA A 267 -27.44 11.81 16.78
C ALA A 267 -27.95 13.02 15.98
N ASN A 268 -27.13 14.06 15.79
CA ASN A 268 -27.63 15.39 15.42
C ASN A 268 -27.16 15.93 14.06
N GLU A 269 -26.04 15.46 13.50
CA GLU A 269 -25.42 16.15 12.35
C GLU A 269 -25.97 15.73 10.97
N ASN A 270 -26.04 14.43 10.67
CA ASN A 270 -26.36 13.95 9.33
C ASN A 270 -26.96 12.54 9.33
N PRO A 271 -28.18 12.34 8.81
CA PRO A 271 -28.83 11.02 8.74
C PRO A 271 -28.00 9.95 8.00
N ASP A 272 -27.26 10.32 6.95
CA ASP A 272 -26.43 9.37 6.20
C ASP A 272 -25.19 8.96 6.99
N LEU A 273 -24.61 9.88 7.76
CA LEU A 273 -23.51 9.57 8.67
C LEU A 273 -23.99 8.64 9.79
N GLN A 274 -25.15 8.93 10.39
CA GLN A 274 -25.79 8.05 11.37
C GLN A 274 -26.04 6.66 10.76
N LYS A 275 -26.49 6.59 9.50
CA LYS A 275 -26.67 5.33 8.77
C LYS A 275 -25.35 4.55 8.62
N CYS A 276 -24.23 5.23 8.39
CA CYS A 276 -22.91 4.60 8.34
C CYS A 276 -22.57 3.93 9.68
N VAL A 277 -22.71 4.66 10.79
CA VAL A 277 -22.40 4.14 12.13
C VAL A 277 -23.35 3.01 12.52
N LYS A 278 -24.65 3.14 12.22
CA LYS A 278 -25.63 2.05 12.38
C LYS A 278 -25.25 0.82 11.57
N THR A 279 -24.84 0.99 10.31
CA THR A 279 -24.40 -0.12 9.45
C THR A 279 -23.23 -0.86 10.11
N TYR A 280 -22.23 -0.11 10.58
CA TYR A 280 -21.10 -0.69 11.30
C TYR A 280 -21.53 -1.41 12.59
N GLY A 281 -22.57 -0.92 13.29
CA GLY A 281 -23.18 -1.57 14.45
C GLY A 281 -24.24 -2.62 14.16
N GLY A 282 -24.32 -3.17 12.94
CA GLY A 282 -25.32 -4.20 12.61
C GLY A 282 -26.77 -3.70 12.65
N GLY A 283 -26.98 -2.42 12.34
CA GLY A 283 -28.26 -1.71 12.37
C GLY A 283 -28.49 -0.89 13.64
N ASP A 284 -27.65 -1.01 14.66
CA ASP A 284 -27.77 -0.34 15.94
C ASP A 284 -26.73 0.78 16.11
N LEU A 285 -27.17 1.98 16.53
CA LEU A 285 -26.30 3.14 16.62
C LEU A 285 -25.34 3.04 17.82
N ASP A 286 -25.83 2.60 18.98
CA ASP A 286 -25.01 2.48 20.19
C ASP A 286 -23.98 1.35 20.05
N ALA A 287 -24.36 0.23 19.43
CA ALA A 287 -23.41 -0.81 19.05
C ALA A 287 -22.35 -0.28 18.09
N GLY A 288 -22.74 0.52 17.09
CA GLY A 288 -21.83 1.17 16.16
C GLY A 288 -20.83 2.08 16.87
N ILE A 289 -21.31 2.97 17.75
CA ILE A 289 -20.47 3.86 18.58
C ILE A 289 -19.53 3.04 19.47
N THR A 290 -20.03 2.00 20.13
CA THR A 290 -19.22 1.10 20.97
C THR A 290 -18.08 0.49 20.16
N ARG A 291 -18.34 0.02 18.94
CA ARG A 291 -17.30 -0.51 18.06
C ARG A 291 -16.29 0.55 17.61
N LEU A 292 -16.72 1.79 17.36
CA LEU A 292 -15.79 2.89 17.06
C LEU A 292 -14.88 3.19 18.26
N LEU A 293 -15.40 3.13 19.50
CA LEU A 293 -14.63 3.31 20.72
C LEU A 293 -13.56 2.22 20.91
N LEU A 294 -13.89 0.95 20.63
CA LEU A 294 -12.92 -0.15 20.69
C LEU A 294 -11.70 0.09 19.79
N ASN A 295 -11.88 0.77 18.64
CA ASN A 295 -10.77 1.13 17.78
C ASN A 295 -9.89 2.24 18.38
N PHE A 296 -10.45 3.17 19.15
CA PHE A 296 -9.66 4.14 19.91
C PHE A 296 -8.94 3.50 21.10
N GLU A 297 -9.57 2.54 21.77
CA GLU A 297 -8.92 1.73 22.81
C GLU A 297 -7.73 0.96 22.25
N LEU A 298 -7.86 0.38 21.05
CA LEU A 298 -6.76 -0.28 20.35
C LEU A 298 -5.56 0.68 20.18
N LEU A 299 -5.78 1.91 19.74
CA LEU A 299 -4.70 2.91 19.59
C LEU A 299 -4.02 3.26 20.93
N LYS A 300 -4.71 3.03 22.05
CA LYS A 300 -4.23 3.29 23.42
C LYS A 300 -3.71 2.04 24.12
N SER A 301 -3.88 0.85 23.55
CA SER A 301 -3.64 -0.42 24.19
C SER A 301 -2.15 -0.65 24.45
N ASP A 302 -1.81 -1.13 25.64
CA ASP A 302 -0.49 -1.63 26.00
C ASP A 302 -0.36 -3.15 25.80
N ASP A 303 -1.44 -3.83 25.39
CA ASP A 303 -1.49 -5.28 25.22
C ASP A 303 -0.51 -5.74 24.11
N PRO A 304 0.48 -6.61 24.43
CA PRO A 304 1.39 -7.14 23.43
C PRO A 304 0.70 -7.98 22.35
N ASN A 305 -0.48 -8.54 22.61
CA ASN A 305 -1.24 -9.32 21.63
C ASN A 305 -1.88 -8.44 20.54
N THR A 306 -2.16 -7.18 20.88
CA THR A 306 -2.71 -6.19 19.93
C THR A 306 -1.63 -5.30 19.31
N GLY A 307 -0.38 -5.39 19.79
CA GLY A 307 0.80 -4.69 19.28
C GLY A 307 1.41 -3.65 20.21
N SER A 308 0.80 -3.41 21.38
CA SER A 308 1.25 -2.44 22.39
C SER A 308 1.53 -1.07 21.78
N TRP A 309 0.44 -0.36 21.45
CA TRP A 309 0.48 0.96 20.82
C TRP A 309 0.63 2.09 21.84
N ALA A 310 0.37 1.87 23.12
CA ALA A 310 0.35 2.90 24.17
C ALA A 310 1.58 3.84 24.14
N ASN A 311 2.75 3.30 23.86
CA ASN A 311 4.03 4.02 23.85
C ASN A 311 4.35 4.73 22.52
N ASP A 312 3.59 4.48 21.45
CA ASP A 312 3.81 5.06 20.13
C ASP A 312 3.13 6.44 20.02
N SER A 313 3.90 7.51 19.84
CA SER A 313 3.35 8.88 19.82
C SER A 313 2.36 9.16 18.68
N TYR A 314 2.52 8.45 17.56
CA TYR A 314 1.77 8.64 16.34
C TYR A 314 1.32 7.28 15.84
N VAL A 315 0.00 7.06 15.81
CA VAL A 315 -0.60 5.79 15.40
C VAL A 315 -1.83 6.09 14.57
N PHE A 316 -2.05 5.32 13.51
CA PHE A 316 -3.33 5.30 12.81
C PHE A 316 -3.85 3.89 12.65
N SER A 317 -5.17 3.79 12.48
CA SER A 317 -5.87 2.55 12.17
C SER A 317 -6.89 2.80 11.07
N ILE A 318 -6.98 1.89 10.10
CA ILE A 318 -7.99 1.90 9.04
C ILE A 318 -8.86 0.66 9.23
N VAL A 319 -10.15 0.86 9.45
CA VAL A 319 -11.16 -0.20 9.46
C VAL A 319 -11.80 -0.29 8.09
N LEU A 320 -11.79 -1.48 7.49
CA LEU A 320 -12.41 -1.81 6.22
C LEU A 320 -13.58 -2.76 6.49
N HIS A 321 -14.79 -2.21 6.62
CA HIS A 321 -16.00 -2.98 6.92
C HIS A 321 -16.52 -3.70 5.66
N GLU A 322 -16.99 -4.93 5.79
CA GLU A 322 -17.60 -5.72 4.71
C GLU A 322 -16.71 -5.83 3.46
N VAL A 323 -15.48 -6.31 3.65
CA VAL A 323 -14.45 -6.45 2.61
C VAL A 323 -14.97 -7.13 1.33
N ARG A 324 -14.65 -6.53 0.19
CA ARG A 324 -14.87 -7.06 -1.16
C ARG A 324 -13.67 -7.92 -1.55
N HIS A 325 -13.89 -9.23 -1.68
CA HIS A 325 -12.86 -10.16 -2.15
C HIS A 325 -13.50 -11.39 -2.81
N GLY A 326 -12.77 -12.01 -3.75
CA GLY A 326 -13.23 -13.19 -4.49
C GLY A 326 -14.38 -12.93 -5.48
N ASN A 327 -15.23 -13.94 -5.71
CA ASN A 327 -16.32 -13.93 -6.69
C ASN A 327 -17.38 -12.83 -6.49
N ALA A 328 -17.36 -12.13 -5.35
CA ALA A 328 -18.21 -10.98 -5.08
C ALA A 328 -17.96 -9.80 -6.02
N LEU A 329 -16.76 -9.68 -6.61
CA LEU A 329 -16.42 -8.64 -7.61
C LEU A 329 -17.32 -8.70 -8.86
N HIS A 330 -17.85 -9.88 -9.22
CA HIS A 330 -18.72 -10.02 -10.38
C HIS A 330 -20.19 -9.70 -10.10
N ARG A 331 -20.65 -9.77 -8.84
CA ARG A 331 -22.06 -9.52 -8.50
C ARG A 331 -22.41 -8.03 -8.51
N THR A 332 -21.46 -7.14 -8.26
CA THR A 332 -21.71 -5.69 -8.18
C THR A 332 -21.94 -5.03 -9.54
N SER A 333 -21.50 -5.66 -10.63
CA SER A 333 -21.49 -5.03 -11.97
C SER A 333 -22.67 -5.38 -12.86
N GLN A 334 -23.53 -6.35 -12.51
CA GLN A 334 -24.56 -6.82 -13.45
C GLN A 334 -26.01 -6.80 -12.96
N ASN A 335 -26.35 -6.73 -11.67
CA ASN A 335 -27.77 -6.77 -11.25
C ASN A 335 -28.03 -6.15 -9.85
N VAL A 336 -27.42 -5.01 -9.51
CA VAL A 336 -27.82 -4.26 -8.30
C VAL A 336 -28.79 -3.15 -8.71
N THR A 337 -30.06 -3.53 -8.92
CA THR A 337 -31.15 -2.67 -8.45
C THR A 337 -30.87 -2.37 -6.97
N GLU A 338 -31.10 -1.12 -6.55
CA GLU A 338 -30.67 -0.48 -5.28
C GLU A 338 -31.05 -1.18 -3.95
N GLN A 339 -31.51 -2.41 -3.99
CA GLN A 339 -31.81 -3.24 -2.84
C GLN A 339 -30.70 -4.29 -2.67
N THR A 340 -29.50 -3.84 -2.29
CA THR A 340 -28.72 -4.70 -1.39
C THR A 340 -29.57 -4.77 -0.12
N PRO A 341 -30.03 -5.95 0.35
CA PRO A 341 -30.85 -6.02 1.55
C PRO A 341 -30.03 -5.47 2.70
N HIS A 342 -30.23 -4.18 3.00
CA HIS A 342 -29.68 -3.55 4.17
C HIS A 342 -30.17 -4.38 5.35
N PHE A 343 -29.22 -4.82 6.18
CA PHE A 343 -29.42 -5.50 7.47
C PHE A 343 -30.65 -4.92 8.19
N GLN A 344 -31.82 -5.50 7.96
CA GLN A 344 -32.88 -5.48 8.94
C GLN A 344 -32.51 -6.59 9.90
N LYS A 345 -32.65 -6.33 11.21
CA LYS A 345 -32.47 -7.29 12.31
C LYS A 345 -33.50 -8.44 12.21
N GLU A 346 -33.56 -9.12 11.07
CA GLU A 346 -34.23 -10.40 10.97
C GLU A 346 -33.21 -11.44 11.43
N ASP A 347 -33.34 -11.81 12.71
CA ASP A 347 -32.69 -12.99 13.26
C ASP A 347 -33.23 -14.22 12.52
N GLY A 348 -32.58 -14.51 11.40
CA GLY A 348 -32.97 -15.57 10.49
C GLY A 348 -31.76 -16.20 9.80
N PRO A 349 -31.93 -17.38 9.19
CA PRO A 349 -30.85 -18.12 8.53
C PRO A 349 -30.09 -17.27 7.49
N VAL A 350 -30.80 -16.35 6.82
CA VAL A 350 -30.25 -15.46 5.80
C VAL A 350 -29.20 -14.51 6.39
N ALA A 351 -29.47 -13.89 7.54
CA ALA A 351 -28.52 -12.98 8.19
C ALA A 351 -27.23 -13.71 8.62
N THR A 352 -27.36 -14.96 9.08
CA THR A 352 -26.20 -15.81 9.44
C THR A 352 -25.34 -16.14 8.22
N ILE A 353 -25.96 -16.46 7.08
CA ILE A 353 -25.24 -16.77 5.83
C ILE A 353 -24.42 -15.55 5.38
N TRP A 354 -25.03 -14.36 5.34
CA TRP A 354 -24.31 -13.13 4.93
C TRP A 354 -23.12 -12.81 5.84
N ARG A 355 -23.30 -12.93 7.16
CA ARG A 355 -22.21 -12.73 8.14
C ARG A 355 -21.03 -13.68 7.89
N GLN A 356 -21.33 -14.94 7.62
CA GLN A 356 -20.31 -15.94 7.29
C GLN A 356 -19.58 -15.57 5.99
N GLU A 357 -20.30 -15.13 4.95
CA GLU A 357 -19.67 -14.70 3.70
C GLU A 357 -18.74 -13.49 3.85
N TYR A 358 -19.08 -12.50 4.69
CA TYR A 358 -18.20 -11.36 4.96
C TYR A 358 -16.96 -11.78 5.76
N SER A 359 -17.16 -12.62 6.78
CA SER A 359 -16.08 -13.20 7.59
C SER A 359 -15.08 -13.96 6.72
N ASP A 360 -15.58 -14.82 5.82
CA ASP A 360 -14.73 -15.61 4.94
C ASP A 360 -13.99 -14.75 3.91
N ARG A 361 -14.63 -13.69 3.39
CA ARG A 361 -13.96 -12.73 2.49
C ARG A 361 -12.80 -12.01 3.16
N ALA A 362 -13.01 -11.47 4.35
CA ALA A 362 -11.95 -10.80 5.11
C ALA A 362 -10.81 -11.77 5.43
N LYS A 363 -11.13 -12.98 5.89
CA LYS A 363 -10.14 -14.02 6.19
C LYS A 363 -9.32 -14.41 4.96
N ASN A 364 -9.99 -14.64 3.82
CA ASN A 364 -9.33 -15.02 2.58
C ASN A 364 -8.40 -13.92 2.06
N LEU A 365 -8.83 -12.65 2.12
CA LEU A 365 -7.96 -11.53 1.71
C LEU A 365 -6.74 -11.41 2.63
N MET A 366 -6.92 -11.55 3.94
CA MET A 366 -5.81 -11.55 4.92
C MET A 366 -4.85 -12.70 4.70
N THR A 367 -5.34 -13.92 4.47
CA THR A 367 -4.50 -15.09 4.16
C THR A 367 -3.71 -14.87 2.88
N THR A 368 -4.37 -14.40 1.82
CA THR A 368 -3.71 -14.05 0.55
C THR A 368 -2.65 -12.98 0.77
N LEU A 369 -2.95 -11.94 1.55
CA LEU A 369 -1.99 -10.89 1.87
C LEU A 369 -0.77 -11.45 2.61
N TYR A 370 -0.97 -12.30 3.63
CA TYR A 370 0.12 -12.90 4.40
C TYR A 370 1.10 -13.67 3.49
N GLU A 371 0.58 -14.43 2.53
CA GLU A 371 1.37 -15.21 1.57
C GLU A 371 2.10 -14.31 0.55
N GLU A 372 1.45 -13.23 0.12
CA GLU A 372 1.95 -12.35 -0.94
C GLU A 372 2.87 -11.23 -0.46
N LEU A 373 2.83 -10.86 0.83
CA LEU A 373 3.63 -9.76 1.39
C LEU A 373 5.14 -9.92 1.13
N PRO A 374 5.80 -11.05 1.46
CA PRO A 374 7.25 -11.22 1.21
C PRO A 374 7.62 -11.30 -0.28
N ARG A 375 6.63 -11.56 -1.15
CA ARG A 375 6.82 -11.51 -2.60
C ARG A 375 6.80 -10.06 -3.09
N HIS A 376 5.86 -9.27 -2.58
CA HIS A 376 5.63 -7.89 -3.00
C HIS A 376 6.55 -6.88 -2.32
N TYR A 377 7.17 -7.21 -1.18
CA TYR A 377 8.11 -6.35 -0.46
C TYR A 377 9.42 -7.06 -0.13
N ILE A 378 10.55 -6.49 -0.55
CA ILE A 378 11.89 -7.09 -0.37
C ILE A 378 12.87 -6.21 0.41
N HIS A 379 12.43 -5.04 0.89
CA HIS A 379 13.25 -4.06 1.59
C HIS A 379 12.61 -3.64 2.93
N ILE A 380 11.84 -4.52 3.56
CA ILE A 380 11.34 -4.29 4.92
C ILE A 380 12.43 -4.72 5.92
N PRO A 381 12.90 -3.83 6.83
CA PRO A 381 13.90 -4.17 7.83
C PRO A 381 13.41 -5.27 8.78
N LEU A 382 14.32 -6.16 9.23
CA LEU A 382 13.98 -7.24 10.18
C LEU A 382 13.42 -6.75 11.52
N ALA A 383 13.76 -5.52 11.93
CA ALA A 383 13.24 -4.91 13.15
C ALA A 383 11.81 -4.37 13.00
N PHE A 384 11.26 -4.33 11.79
CA PHE A 384 9.90 -3.88 11.54
C PHE A 384 8.92 -5.02 11.87
N ASP A 385 8.05 -4.80 12.85
CA ASP A 385 7.05 -5.79 13.28
C ASP A 385 5.82 -5.74 12.38
N VAL A 386 5.80 -6.61 11.36
CA VAL A 386 4.63 -6.79 10.50
C VAL A 386 3.89 -8.04 10.91
N ARG A 387 2.58 -7.93 11.16
CA ARG A 387 1.73 -9.06 11.52
C ARG A 387 0.47 -9.11 10.67
N VAL A 388 0.05 -10.31 10.29
CA VAL A 388 -1.29 -10.56 9.78
C VAL A 388 -1.96 -11.55 10.72
N TYR A 389 -3.16 -11.22 11.18
CA TYR A 389 -3.74 -11.78 12.41
C TYR A 389 -2.78 -11.53 13.58
N THR A 390 -2.31 -12.60 14.22
CA THR A 390 -1.28 -12.58 15.27
C THR A 390 0.05 -13.13 14.76
N LYS A 391 0.15 -13.49 13.47
CA LYS A 391 1.33 -14.16 12.90
C LYS A 391 2.32 -13.13 12.36
N PRO A 392 3.60 -13.18 12.77
CA PRO A 392 4.63 -12.32 12.21
C PRO A 392 4.93 -12.70 10.76
N VAL A 393 5.05 -11.69 9.89
CA VAL A 393 5.48 -11.86 8.50
C VAL A 393 6.99 -11.74 8.42
N GLN A 394 7.65 -12.77 7.90
CA GLN A 394 9.10 -12.78 7.74
C GLN A 394 9.48 -12.22 6.37
N PHE A 395 10.29 -11.15 6.38
CA PHE A 395 10.86 -10.58 5.16
C PHE A 395 12.32 -10.98 5.03
N TYR A 396 12.70 -11.38 3.82
CA TYR A 396 14.10 -11.54 3.46
C TYR A 396 14.58 -10.26 2.77
N TYR A 397 15.46 -9.53 3.45
CA TYR A 397 16.09 -8.36 2.89
C TYR A 397 16.84 -8.74 1.61
N TRP A 398 16.68 -7.94 0.55
CA TRP A 398 17.13 -8.28 -0.79
C TRP A 398 18.62 -8.69 -0.88
N GLN A 399 19.52 -8.09 -0.11
CA GLN A 399 20.95 -8.48 -0.08
C GLN A 399 21.20 -9.92 0.37
N ARG A 400 20.30 -10.50 1.17
CA ARG A 400 20.37 -11.90 1.60
C ARG A 400 19.62 -12.85 0.67
N ARG A 401 18.87 -12.28 -0.27
CA ARG A 401 17.98 -12.99 -1.18
C ARG A 401 18.59 -13.14 -2.55
N LEU A 402 19.23 -12.09 -3.07
CA LEU A 402 19.75 -12.08 -4.42
C LEU A 402 21.14 -12.72 -4.51
N ILE A 403 21.29 -13.65 -5.45
CA ILE A 403 22.58 -14.20 -5.85
C ILE A 403 23.05 -13.53 -7.16
N GLU A 404 24.36 -13.58 -7.42
CA GLU A 404 24.98 -12.99 -8.62
C GLU A 404 24.61 -11.50 -8.80
N LEU A 405 24.54 -10.79 -7.67
CA LEU A 405 24.15 -9.39 -7.63
C LEU A 405 25.13 -8.52 -8.42
N THR A 406 24.62 -7.83 -9.44
CA THR A 406 25.33 -6.82 -10.22
C THR A 406 24.66 -5.46 -10.03
N VAL A 407 25.45 -4.39 -10.00
CA VAL A 407 24.97 -3.02 -9.81
C VAL A 407 25.35 -2.17 -11.01
N PHE A 408 24.38 -1.42 -11.53
CA PHE A 408 24.53 -0.51 -12.65
C PHE A 408 24.17 0.92 -12.22
N TYR A 409 24.80 1.91 -12.85
CA TYR A 409 24.52 3.33 -12.61
C TYR A 409 24.21 4.04 -13.94
N PRO A 410 23.16 3.63 -14.67
CA PRO A 410 22.84 4.27 -15.94
C PRO A 410 22.29 5.67 -15.71
N ARG A 411 22.44 6.52 -16.73
CA ARG A 411 21.69 7.76 -16.82
C ARG A 411 20.64 7.63 -17.89
N ILE A 412 19.41 7.98 -17.54
CA ILE A 412 18.26 7.83 -18.43
C ILE A 412 17.88 9.21 -18.96
N ASP A 413 17.99 9.38 -20.26
CA ASP A 413 17.53 10.57 -20.96
C ASP A 413 16.11 10.30 -21.48
N PRO A 414 15.06 10.98 -21.00
CA PRO A 414 13.71 10.71 -21.48
C PRO A 414 13.46 11.25 -22.89
N GLN A 415 14.36 12.07 -23.44
CA GLN A 415 14.13 12.78 -24.71
C GLN A 415 14.93 12.23 -25.87
N ILE A 416 16.13 11.68 -25.61
CA ILE A 416 17.07 11.27 -26.66
C ILE A 416 17.41 9.79 -26.49
N HIS A 417 17.18 9.01 -27.54
CA HIS A 417 17.52 7.59 -27.54
C HIS A 417 19.04 7.38 -27.40
N PHE A 418 19.50 6.43 -26.58
CA PHE A 418 20.94 6.25 -26.29
C PHE A 418 21.77 5.95 -27.56
N LEU A 419 21.20 5.24 -28.55
CA LEU A 419 21.85 5.02 -29.86
C LEU A 419 22.11 6.31 -30.67
N GLN A 420 21.39 7.40 -30.39
CA GLN A 420 21.53 8.69 -31.07
C GLN A 420 22.47 9.64 -30.33
N ASN A 421 22.79 9.36 -29.06
CA ASN A 421 23.60 10.21 -28.22
C ASN A 421 24.89 9.49 -27.83
N SER A 422 26.01 9.83 -28.47
CA SER A 422 27.32 9.27 -28.12
C SER A 422 27.73 9.54 -26.66
N ASN A 423 27.14 10.53 -26.01
CA ASN A 423 27.40 10.94 -24.63
C ASN A 423 26.23 10.58 -23.69
N TRP A 424 25.45 9.54 -23.99
CA TRP A 424 24.33 9.09 -23.15
C TRP A 424 24.74 8.76 -21.70
N ILE A 425 26.01 8.42 -21.48
CA ILE A 425 26.60 8.19 -20.16
C ILE A 425 26.63 9.48 -19.31
N GLU A 426 26.59 10.65 -19.94
CA GLU A 426 26.68 11.96 -19.27
C GLU A 426 25.35 12.73 -19.25
N SER A 427 24.43 12.45 -20.19
CA SER A 427 23.11 13.10 -20.27
C SER A 427 22.05 12.39 -19.43
N GLY A 428 20.87 12.99 -19.25
CA GLY A 428 19.77 12.38 -18.49
C GLY A 428 19.94 12.41 -16.96
N TYR A 429 19.05 11.70 -16.26
CA TYR A 429 19.05 11.61 -14.80
C TYR A 429 19.64 10.29 -14.31
N PRO A 430 20.41 10.28 -13.20
CA PRO A 430 21.05 9.07 -12.71
C PRO A 430 20.05 8.15 -11.98
N ILE A 431 20.08 6.86 -12.29
CA ILE A 431 19.43 5.81 -11.50
C ILE A 431 20.48 4.77 -11.07
N CYS A 432 20.19 4.04 -9.99
CA CYS A 432 21.00 2.88 -9.61
C CYS A 432 20.14 1.63 -9.74
N VAL A 433 20.63 0.63 -10.49
CA VAL A 433 19.90 -0.61 -10.77
C VAL A 433 20.67 -1.77 -10.16
N PHE A 434 20.00 -2.57 -9.34
CA PHE A 434 20.52 -3.83 -8.83
C PHE A 434 19.85 -4.96 -9.60
N ALA A 435 20.63 -5.88 -10.17
CA ALA A 435 20.11 -7.07 -10.83
C ALA A 435 20.70 -8.32 -10.18
N GLY A 436 19.86 -9.32 -9.92
CA GLY A 436 20.32 -10.61 -9.40
C GLY A 436 19.21 -11.65 -9.45
N PHE A 437 19.56 -12.91 -9.24
CA PHE A 437 18.60 -14.01 -9.24
C PHE A 437 18.04 -14.26 -7.84
N ASP A 438 16.77 -14.63 -7.78
CA ASP A 438 16.05 -14.84 -6.52
C ASP A 438 15.67 -16.32 -6.34
N PRO A 439 16.49 -17.12 -5.61
CA PRO A 439 16.26 -18.54 -5.43
C PRO A 439 15.03 -18.85 -4.59
N VAL A 440 14.56 -17.92 -3.76
CA VAL A 440 13.34 -18.10 -2.95
C VAL A 440 12.10 -18.21 -3.84
N ARG A 441 12.14 -17.66 -5.06
CA ARG A 441 11.04 -17.75 -6.03
C ARG A 441 11.12 -18.95 -6.95
N LEU A 442 12.28 -19.60 -7.07
CA LEU A 442 12.47 -20.79 -7.93
C LEU A 442 11.66 -22.02 -7.45
N GLY A 443 10.99 -21.95 -6.29
CA GLY A 443 10.22 -23.05 -5.70
C GLY A 443 8.75 -23.16 -6.17
N ASN A 444 8.24 -22.25 -6.99
CA ASN A 444 6.89 -22.40 -7.55
C ASN A 444 6.92 -23.38 -8.73
N GLU A 445 6.67 -24.67 -8.48
CA GLU A 445 6.55 -25.71 -9.53
C GLU A 445 5.49 -25.39 -10.61
N ARG A 446 4.63 -24.38 -10.37
CA ARG A 446 3.60 -23.90 -11.30
C ARG A 446 4.10 -22.85 -12.30
N GLU A 447 5.25 -22.24 -12.06
CA GLU A 447 5.84 -21.28 -12.99
C GLU A 447 6.65 -22.07 -14.02
N GLY A 448 6.23 -22.01 -15.29
CA GLY A 448 6.84 -22.79 -16.37
C GLY A 448 8.32 -22.46 -16.60
N LYS A 449 8.90 -23.04 -17.65
CA LYS A 449 10.30 -22.81 -18.08
C LYS A 449 10.57 -21.39 -18.63
N ALA A 450 9.79 -20.38 -18.23
CA ALA A 450 9.91 -19.02 -18.73
C ALA A 450 10.84 -18.17 -17.82
N LEU A 451 11.35 -17.06 -18.35
CA LEU A 451 12.15 -16.11 -17.57
C LEU A 451 11.23 -15.13 -16.85
N THR A 452 10.91 -15.37 -15.59
CA THR A 452 10.17 -14.39 -14.80
C THR A 452 11.09 -13.21 -14.46
N MET A 453 10.69 -11.98 -14.76
CA MET A 453 11.38 -10.76 -14.31
C MET A 453 10.49 -9.97 -13.35
N CYS A 454 11.05 -9.62 -12.20
CA CYS A 454 10.39 -8.79 -11.19
C CYS A 454 11.15 -7.49 -10.99
N VAL A 455 10.49 -6.35 -11.13
CA VAL A 455 11.08 -5.02 -10.90
C VAL A 455 10.54 -4.44 -9.61
N TYR A 456 11.43 -4.00 -8.72
CA TYR A 456 11.12 -3.43 -7.42
C TYR A 456 11.58 -1.98 -7.32
N SER A 457 10.85 -1.16 -6.58
CA SER A 457 11.33 0.15 -6.14
C SER A 457 12.26 0.01 -4.93
N ARG A 458 13.30 0.84 -4.80
CA ARG A 458 14.23 0.71 -3.67
C ARG A 458 13.60 0.99 -2.31
N LYS A 459 12.86 2.09 -2.12
CA LYS A 459 12.55 2.60 -0.76
C LYS A 459 11.84 1.58 0.16
N SER A 460 10.76 0.98 -0.31
CA SER A 460 10.03 -0.09 0.40
C SER A 460 10.35 -1.48 -0.15
N GLY A 461 11.09 -1.57 -1.26
CA GLY A 461 11.25 -2.84 -1.97
C GLY A 461 9.93 -3.31 -2.55
N ARG A 462 9.02 -2.40 -2.93
CA ARG A 462 7.70 -2.74 -3.48
C ARG A 462 7.83 -3.23 -4.92
N LEU A 463 7.24 -4.40 -5.23
CA LEU A 463 7.12 -4.94 -6.59
C LEU A 463 6.29 -3.99 -7.46
N ILE A 464 6.91 -3.37 -8.45
CA ILE A 464 6.27 -2.42 -9.36
C ILE A 464 6.03 -2.98 -10.76
N LYS A 465 6.67 -4.10 -11.15
CA LYS A 465 6.39 -4.78 -12.43
C LYS A 465 6.71 -6.27 -12.32
N LEU A 466 5.81 -7.10 -12.86
CA LEU A 466 6.04 -8.53 -13.04
C LEU A 466 5.88 -8.86 -14.53
N ASP A 467 6.93 -9.40 -15.13
CA ASP A 467 6.89 -10.01 -16.46
C ASP A 467 7.05 -11.53 -16.29
N THR A 468 6.07 -12.30 -16.74
CA THR A 468 6.09 -13.76 -16.63
C THR A 468 6.99 -14.42 -17.67
N ASP A 469 7.40 -13.68 -18.71
CA ASP A 469 8.37 -14.13 -19.69
C ASP A 469 9.13 -12.95 -20.34
N ALA A 470 10.15 -12.47 -19.64
CA ALA A 470 10.92 -11.31 -20.04
C ALA A 470 11.93 -11.58 -21.17
N ARG A 471 11.95 -12.79 -21.78
CA ARG A 471 12.96 -13.12 -22.80
C ARG A 471 12.89 -12.19 -24.01
N ALA A 472 11.69 -11.97 -24.54
CA ALA A 472 11.50 -11.06 -25.67
C ALA A 472 11.86 -9.61 -25.29
N LEU A 473 11.52 -9.19 -24.08
CA LEU A 473 11.82 -7.85 -23.56
C LEU A 473 13.34 -7.62 -23.43
N LEU A 474 14.09 -8.64 -23.01
CA LEU A 474 15.53 -8.59 -22.81
C LEU A 474 16.34 -9.00 -24.06
N GLY A 475 15.69 -9.20 -25.21
CA GLY A 475 16.35 -9.65 -26.44
C GLY A 475 16.97 -11.06 -26.35
N LEU A 476 16.50 -11.89 -25.41
CA LEU A 476 16.97 -13.26 -25.21
C LEU A 476 16.20 -14.23 -26.10
N SER A 477 16.85 -15.35 -26.46
CA SER A 477 16.20 -16.40 -27.24
C SER A 477 15.07 -17.07 -26.44
N ASN A 478 13.89 -17.18 -27.05
CA ASN A 478 12.73 -17.88 -26.45
C ASN A 478 12.91 -19.41 -26.34
N GLY A 479 14.01 -19.96 -26.89
CA GLY A 479 14.31 -21.40 -26.87
C GLY A 479 15.26 -21.80 -25.74
N GLY A 480 14.99 -22.94 -25.10
CA GLY A 480 15.88 -23.59 -24.13
C GLY A 480 15.58 -23.30 -22.66
N THR A 481 16.28 -24.01 -21.77
CA THR A 481 16.14 -23.88 -20.30
C THR A 481 17.17 -22.95 -19.66
N ASN A 482 18.01 -22.31 -20.48
CA ASN A 482 19.16 -21.53 -20.01
C ASN A 482 18.74 -20.24 -19.29
N PHE A 483 17.49 -19.80 -19.49
CA PHE A 483 16.95 -18.55 -18.96
C PHE A 483 15.63 -18.78 -18.22
N CYS A 484 15.51 -19.87 -17.44
CA CYS A 484 14.31 -20.16 -16.64
C CYS A 484 14.35 -19.58 -15.22
N GLN A 485 15.34 -18.74 -14.91
CA GLN A 485 15.56 -18.27 -13.53
C GLN A 485 14.86 -16.94 -13.29
N GLY A 486 14.28 -16.75 -12.10
CA GLY A 486 13.63 -15.48 -11.75
C GLY A 486 14.64 -14.34 -11.62
N LEU A 487 14.68 -13.43 -12.59
CA LEU A 487 15.48 -12.21 -12.54
C LEU A 487 14.78 -11.17 -11.66
N THR A 488 15.49 -10.65 -10.67
CA THR A 488 15.01 -9.55 -9.83
C THR A 488 15.82 -8.29 -10.11
N ILE A 489 15.10 -7.24 -10.48
CA ILE A 489 15.63 -5.89 -10.71
C ILE A 489 15.15 -5.00 -9.56
N ILE A 490 16.04 -4.23 -8.95
CA ILE A 490 15.70 -3.20 -7.98
C ILE A 490 16.13 -1.86 -8.55
N VAL A 491 15.16 -0.98 -8.80
CA VAL A 491 15.39 0.36 -9.32
C VAL A 491 15.43 1.33 -8.15
N ASP A 492 16.59 1.94 -7.98
CA ASP A 492 16.83 3.04 -7.06
C ASP A 492 16.72 4.38 -7.79
N ASP A 493 15.50 4.87 -7.86
CA ASP A 493 15.18 6.19 -8.36
C ASP A 493 15.05 7.18 -7.19
N ARG A 494 16.21 7.50 -6.60
CA ARG A 494 16.36 8.43 -5.47
C ARG A 494 15.73 9.81 -5.74
N HIS A 495 15.57 10.16 -7.01
CA HIS A 495 15.13 11.46 -7.46
C HIS A 495 13.67 11.49 -7.91
N GLY A 496 12.96 10.35 -7.88
CA GLY A 496 11.55 10.26 -8.25
C GLY A 496 11.28 10.66 -9.70
N LYS A 497 12.15 10.26 -10.62
CA LYS A 497 12.09 10.54 -12.06
C LYS A 497 11.53 9.38 -12.89
N LEU A 498 11.39 8.20 -12.31
CA LEU A 498 10.80 7.04 -12.96
C LEU A 498 9.26 7.19 -12.96
N PRO A 499 8.60 7.22 -14.13
CA PRO A 499 7.16 7.40 -14.21
C PRO A 499 6.48 6.13 -13.71
N LEU A 500 5.92 6.15 -12.51
CA LEU A 500 5.14 5.03 -11.99
C LEU A 500 3.66 5.24 -12.27
N SER A 501 2.95 4.15 -12.59
CA SER A 501 1.48 4.18 -12.62
C SER A 501 0.91 4.56 -11.24
N PRO A 502 -0.29 5.16 -11.16
CA PRO A 502 -0.89 5.55 -9.88
C PRO A 502 -1.04 4.39 -8.88
N THR A 503 -1.23 3.17 -9.37
CA THR A 503 -1.34 1.95 -8.55
C THR A 503 -0.01 1.30 -8.23
N LYS A 504 1.10 1.85 -8.76
CA LYS A 504 2.47 1.33 -8.62
C LYS A 504 2.59 -0.15 -9.04
N GLN A 505 1.80 -0.56 -10.03
CA GLN A 505 1.82 -1.92 -10.61
C GLN A 505 2.47 -1.98 -11.98
N ASP A 506 2.88 -0.83 -12.50
CA ASP A 506 3.68 -0.73 -13.72
C ASP A 506 4.43 0.61 -13.77
N ILE A 507 5.37 0.69 -14.69
CA ILE A 507 6.06 1.92 -15.11
C ILE A 507 5.24 2.55 -16.25
N ALA A 508 4.75 3.77 -16.04
CA ALA A 508 3.76 4.47 -16.86
C ALA A 508 4.40 5.38 -17.92
N PHE A 509 5.24 4.80 -18.79
CA PHE A 509 5.93 5.55 -19.84
C PHE A 509 4.97 6.29 -20.79
N GLY A 510 3.84 5.67 -21.18
CA GLY A 510 2.95 6.21 -22.21
C GLY A 510 2.26 7.54 -21.87
N GLU A 511 2.37 8.03 -20.63
CA GLU A 511 1.85 9.33 -20.23
C GLU A 511 2.85 10.48 -20.45
N GLU A 512 4.11 10.17 -20.79
CA GLU A 512 5.15 11.17 -21.02
C GLU A 512 5.31 11.54 -22.49
N ALA A 513 5.61 12.82 -22.75
CA ALA A 513 6.09 13.26 -24.06
C ALA A 513 7.46 12.61 -24.30
N ASN A 514 7.49 11.56 -25.14
CA ASN A 514 8.62 10.62 -25.38
C ASN A 514 8.68 9.38 -24.47
N GLY A 515 7.54 8.93 -23.96
CA GLY A 515 7.43 7.70 -23.18
C GLY A 515 8.13 6.49 -23.79
N ASP A 516 7.96 6.25 -25.10
CA ASP A 516 8.58 5.12 -25.78
C ASP A 516 10.12 5.21 -25.77
N ILE A 517 10.69 6.41 -25.99
CA ILE A 517 12.14 6.63 -25.91
C ILE A 517 12.63 6.37 -24.49
N HIS A 518 11.92 6.89 -23.49
CA HIS A 518 12.25 6.67 -22.08
C HIS A 518 12.23 5.19 -21.72
N LYS A 519 11.21 4.46 -22.19
CA LYS A 519 11.07 3.02 -22.01
C LYS A 519 12.24 2.27 -22.65
N ASP A 520 12.54 2.56 -23.91
CA ASP A 520 13.61 1.90 -24.66
C ASP A 520 14.97 2.14 -24.01
N ASN A 521 15.22 3.37 -23.55
CA ASN A 521 16.44 3.73 -22.82
C ASN A 521 16.57 3.00 -21.46
N LEU A 522 15.48 2.64 -20.78
CA LEU A 522 15.55 1.89 -19.52
C LEU A 522 15.85 0.40 -19.74
N TYR A 523 15.30 -0.19 -20.81
CA TYR A 523 15.41 -1.63 -21.07
C TYR A 523 16.61 -2.05 -21.92
N SER A 524 17.28 -1.09 -22.56
CA SER A 524 18.52 -1.32 -23.32
C SER A 524 19.73 -1.39 -22.42
#